data_AF-A0AA86UNI3-F1
#
_entry.id   AF-A0AA86UNI3-F1
#
_cell.length_a   1.000
_cell.length_b   1.000
_cell.length_c   1.000
_cell.angle_alpha   90.00
_cell.angle_beta   90.00
_cell.angle_gamma   90.00
#
_symmetry.space_group_name_H-M   'P 1'
#
loop_
_entity.id
_entity.type
_entity.pdbx_description
1 polymer ?
#
loop_
_entity_poly.entity_id
_entity_poly.type
_entity_poly.pdbx_seq_one_letter_code
_entity_poly.pdbx_strand_id
1 'polypeptide(L)'
;MSDVWFTACIKNDVPRLIELSKSFKNARDKRPSDPAKQIFQGFTTLHYACYFNCAPSVQYLLNLEADDLTNSAHQIQAPGFSKFSKCKLHSNSSCLQIALLRASAQSINCILQYIDSHDTKIVGNIDDSGFNNLVTASMCHGTIVKSVFFNKKLLQTELSQIRTGNFTPVMNAAYYGRPLVAAIFVKLSQQKEFQEYIFKQLLTRDEQKLTCIEICQSEIDYVKYGTSLAYKKQVIQQYRKLMRRAFTWAESKGYKVDDFLKKESVEEIIKGGKDLDDYQQQLIIAKAIIAGLSVACVGLTGVVIKLTTE
;
A
#
# COMPACT_ATOMS: atom_id res chain seq x y z
N MET A 1 -24.78 26.96 3.00
CA MET A 1 -25.11 26.58 1.61
C MET A 1 -24.12 25.59 0.99
N SER A 2 -22.82 25.57 1.30
CA SER A 2 -21.90 24.55 0.74
C SER A 2 -22.21 23.10 1.19
N ASP A 3 -22.98 22.91 2.26
CA ASP A 3 -23.29 21.57 2.78
C ASP A 3 -24.10 20.70 1.81
N VAL A 4 -24.99 21.30 0.99
CA VAL A 4 -25.77 20.53 0.00
C VAL A 4 -24.88 19.94 -1.10
N TRP A 5 -23.76 20.60 -1.42
CA TRP A 5 -22.78 20.15 -2.41
C TRP A 5 -22.06 18.87 -1.94
N PHE A 6 -21.49 18.92 -0.73
CA PHE A 6 -20.83 17.75 -0.13
C PHE A 6 -21.81 16.63 0.15
N THR A 7 -23.04 16.95 0.61
CA THR A 7 -24.08 15.96 0.85
C THR A 7 -24.51 15.22 -0.42
N ALA A 8 -24.67 15.92 -1.55
CA ALA A 8 -25.00 15.29 -2.83
C ALA A 8 -23.94 14.26 -3.24
N CYS A 9 -22.66 14.59 -3.04
CA CYS A 9 -21.55 13.67 -3.31
C CYS A 9 -21.56 12.44 -2.40
N ILE A 10 -21.73 12.62 -1.09
CA ILE A 10 -21.74 11.51 -0.13
C ILE A 10 -22.92 10.57 -0.40
N LYS A 11 -24.06 11.12 -0.84
CA LYS A 11 -25.23 10.35 -1.29
C LYS A 11 -25.09 9.77 -2.70
N ASN A 12 -23.99 10.07 -3.38
CA ASN A 12 -23.71 9.67 -4.75
C ASN A 12 -24.78 10.11 -5.77
N ASP A 13 -25.38 11.29 -5.55
CA ASP A 13 -26.41 11.91 -6.39
C ASP A 13 -25.75 12.75 -7.50
N VAL A 14 -25.29 12.07 -8.55
CA VAL A 14 -24.60 12.69 -9.68
C VAL A 14 -25.46 13.74 -10.41
N PRO A 15 -26.76 13.52 -10.68
CA PRO A 15 -27.61 14.57 -11.27
C PRO A 15 -27.62 15.86 -10.45
N ARG A 16 -27.76 15.74 -9.13
CA ARG A 16 -27.70 16.92 -8.25
C ARG A 16 -26.32 17.55 -8.23
N LEU A 17 -25.24 16.76 -8.31
CA LEU A 17 -23.88 17.31 -8.47
C LEU A 17 -23.75 18.10 -9.78
N ILE A 18 -24.30 17.61 -10.89
CA ILE A 18 -24.25 18.33 -12.16
C ILE A 18 -24.95 19.69 -12.05
N GLU A 19 -26.13 19.73 -11.43
CA GLU A 19 -26.87 20.97 -11.19
C GLU A 19 -26.08 21.97 -10.32
N LEU A 20 -25.53 21.50 -9.20
CA LEU A 20 -24.84 22.32 -8.22
C LEU A 20 -23.43 22.76 -8.66
N SER A 21 -22.80 22.03 -9.58
CA SER A 21 -21.42 22.30 -10.05
C SER A 21 -21.22 23.72 -10.58
N LYS A 22 -22.28 24.32 -11.15
CA LYS A 22 -22.28 25.70 -11.66
C LYS A 22 -21.90 26.73 -10.59
N SER A 23 -22.25 26.46 -9.34
CA SER A 23 -22.06 27.38 -8.21
C SER A 23 -20.97 26.91 -7.24
N PHE A 24 -20.65 25.62 -7.20
CA PHE A 24 -19.83 25.03 -6.15
C PHE A 24 -18.61 24.22 -6.63
N LYS A 25 -18.31 24.16 -7.93
CA LYS A 25 -17.08 23.50 -8.40
C LYS A 25 -15.84 24.04 -7.66
N ASN A 26 -14.96 23.14 -7.23
CA ASN A 26 -13.73 23.44 -6.49
C ASN A 26 -13.99 24.10 -5.11
N ALA A 27 -15.23 24.07 -4.62
CA ALA A 27 -15.53 24.54 -3.28
C ALA A 27 -14.87 23.63 -2.26
N ARG A 28 -14.22 24.26 -1.28
CA ARG A 28 -13.61 23.58 -0.14
C ARG A 28 -14.52 23.65 1.07
N ASP A 29 -14.54 22.59 1.86
CA ASP A 29 -15.35 22.53 3.07
C ASP A 29 -14.83 23.52 4.10
N LYS A 30 -15.63 24.53 4.44
CA LYS A 30 -15.23 25.56 5.41
C LYS A 30 -15.61 25.17 6.84
N ARG A 31 -16.39 24.10 7.03
CA ARG A 31 -16.81 23.66 8.36
C ARG A 31 -15.59 23.25 9.18
N PRO A 32 -15.58 23.48 10.50
CA PRO A 32 -14.55 22.95 11.38
C PRO A 32 -14.45 21.42 11.24
N SER A 33 -13.23 20.91 11.24
CA SER A 33 -13.00 19.46 11.18
C SER A 33 -13.65 18.77 12.39
N ASP A 34 -14.47 17.75 12.12
CA ASP A 34 -15.10 16.89 13.11
C ASP A 34 -14.94 15.43 12.64
N PRO A 35 -13.89 14.72 13.09
CA PRO A 35 -13.65 13.33 12.70
C PRO A 35 -14.78 12.36 13.08
N ALA A 36 -15.59 12.68 14.10
CA ALA A 36 -16.71 11.85 14.49
C ALA A 36 -17.86 11.95 13.47
N LYS A 37 -18.07 13.16 12.93
CA LYS A 37 -19.02 13.41 11.83
C LYS A 37 -18.41 13.23 10.44
N GLN A 38 -17.13 12.87 10.37
CA GLN A 38 -16.37 12.71 9.14
C GLN A 38 -16.37 13.99 8.29
N ILE A 39 -16.27 15.13 8.95
CA ILE A 39 -16.12 16.45 8.34
C ILE A 39 -14.64 16.84 8.42
N PHE A 40 -14.04 17.19 7.29
CA PHE A 40 -12.65 17.56 7.17
C PHE A 40 -12.55 18.94 6.51
N GLN A 41 -12.16 19.95 7.29
CA GLN A 41 -12.02 21.30 6.77
C GLN A 41 -11.03 21.32 5.61
N GLY A 42 -11.40 21.96 4.51
CA GLY A 42 -10.51 22.14 3.37
C GLY A 42 -10.51 20.99 2.35
N PHE A 43 -11.24 19.90 2.64
CA PHE A 43 -11.55 18.88 1.63
C PHE A 43 -12.39 19.48 0.49
N THR A 44 -12.10 19.05 -0.73
CA THR A 44 -12.97 19.26 -1.89
C THR A 44 -14.03 18.17 -1.93
N THR A 45 -14.95 18.25 -2.87
CA THR A 45 -16.00 17.25 -3.03
C THR A 45 -15.42 15.95 -3.57
N LEU A 46 -14.42 16.00 -4.45
CA LEU A 46 -13.68 14.83 -4.89
C LEU A 46 -12.99 14.10 -3.73
N HIS A 47 -12.39 14.82 -2.78
CA HIS A 47 -11.80 14.20 -1.59
C HIS A 47 -12.82 13.41 -0.78
N TYR A 48 -14.02 13.96 -0.59
CA TYR A 48 -15.12 13.23 0.06
C TYR A 48 -15.61 12.05 -0.77
N ALA A 49 -15.75 12.20 -2.09
CA ALA A 49 -16.14 11.11 -2.99
C ALA A 49 -15.19 9.91 -2.85
N CYS A 50 -13.88 10.17 -2.86
CA CYS A 50 -12.85 9.15 -2.63
C CYS A 50 -12.89 8.59 -1.22
N TYR A 51 -13.14 9.42 -0.21
CA TYR A 51 -13.20 9.00 1.19
C TYR A 51 -14.34 8.01 1.48
N PHE A 52 -15.50 8.25 0.87
CA PHE A 52 -16.73 7.47 1.01
C PHE A 52 -16.92 6.39 -0.08
N ASN A 53 -15.96 6.29 -1.01
CA ASN A 53 -16.00 5.36 -2.14
C ASN A 53 -17.21 5.55 -3.09
N CYS A 54 -17.61 6.79 -3.36
CA CYS A 54 -18.75 7.15 -4.22
C CYS A 54 -18.30 7.21 -5.69
N ALA A 55 -18.06 6.05 -6.32
CA ALA A 55 -17.39 5.97 -7.62
C ALA A 55 -18.02 6.78 -8.78
N PRO A 56 -19.37 6.79 -8.96
CA PRO A 56 -19.99 7.66 -9.96
C PRO A 56 -19.72 9.16 -9.72
N SER A 57 -19.74 9.59 -8.45
CA SER A 57 -19.37 10.96 -8.09
C SER A 57 -17.89 11.23 -8.37
N VAL A 58 -16.99 10.29 -8.06
CA VAL A 58 -15.56 10.38 -8.40
C VAL A 58 -15.37 10.58 -9.90
N GLN A 59 -15.99 9.75 -10.74
CA GLN A 59 -15.87 9.86 -12.21
C GLN A 59 -16.29 11.23 -12.72
N TYR A 60 -17.39 11.77 -12.21
CA TYR A 60 -17.85 13.12 -12.56
C TYR A 60 -16.85 14.19 -12.10
N LEU A 61 -16.46 14.15 -10.83
CA LEU A 61 -15.65 15.18 -10.16
C LEU A 61 -14.19 15.20 -10.61
N LEU A 62 -13.64 14.09 -11.13
CA LEU A 62 -12.28 14.06 -11.67
C LEU A 62 -12.07 15.10 -12.79
N ASN A 63 -13.09 15.38 -13.59
CA ASN A 63 -13.00 16.41 -14.64
C ASN A 63 -12.99 17.85 -14.10
N LEU A 64 -13.26 18.05 -12.81
CA LEU A 64 -13.38 19.36 -12.18
C LEU A 64 -12.26 19.60 -11.16
N GLU A 65 -11.96 18.59 -10.34
CA GLU A 65 -11.22 18.72 -9.08
C GLU A 65 -10.02 17.74 -9.00
N ALA A 66 -9.65 17.01 -10.06
CA ALA A 66 -8.59 15.97 -10.01
C ALA A 66 -7.26 16.46 -9.43
N ASP A 67 -6.87 17.69 -9.77
CA ASP A 67 -5.60 18.28 -9.37
C ASP A 67 -5.67 19.04 -8.03
N ASP A 68 -6.84 19.08 -7.38
CA ASP A 68 -6.95 19.65 -6.05
C ASP A 68 -6.27 18.74 -5.02
N LEU A 69 -5.52 19.37 -4.12
CA LEU A 69 -4.87 18.70 -3.00
C LEU A 69 -5.50 19.13 -1.67
N THR A 70 -5.35 18.32 -0.63
CA THR A 70 -5.72 18.74 0.74
C THR A 70 -4.90 19.96 1.16
N ASN A 71 -5.50 20.92 1.87
CA ASN A 71 -4.80 22.12 2.34
C ASN A 71 -4.43 22.05 3.84
N SER A 72 -4.88 21.01 4.54
CA SER A 72 -4.57 20.77 5.94
C SER A 72 -4.44 19.27 6.23
N ALA A 73 -3.70 18.95 7.30
CA ALA A 73 -3.59 17.60 7.80
C ALA A 73 -4.83 17.22 8.62
N HIS A 74 -5.27 15.96 8.51
CA HIS A 74 -6.43 15.44 9.22
C HIS A 74 -6.17 14.04 9.76
N GLN A 75 -6.80 13.69 10.88
CA GLN A 75 -6.88 12.30 11.30
C GLN A 75 -8.06 11.63 10.61
N ILE A 76 -7.78 10.65 9.76
CA ILE A 76 -8.80 9.92 8.99
C ILE A 76 -8.87 8.45 9.40
N GLN A 77 -10.01 7.83 9.18
CA GLN A 77 -10.13 6.38 9.23
C GLN A 77 -9.35 5.76 8.07
N ALA A 78 -8.58 4.71 8.31
CA ALA A 78 -7.59 4.22 7.36
C ALA A 78 -7.60 2.68 7.20
N PRO A 79 -8.74 2.10 6.78
CA PRO A 79 -8.89 0.65 6.60
C PRO A 79 -7.92 0.07 5.57
N GLY A 80 -7.36 0.88 4.66
CA GLY A 80 -6.29 0.46 3.75
C GLY A 80 -5.01 0.06 4.49
N PHE A 81 -4.71 0.67 5.65
CA PHE A 81 -3.63 0.22 6.53
C PHE A 81 -4.07 -0.98 7.36
N SER A 82 -5.16 -0.82 8.11
CA SER A 82 -5.72 -1.81 9.04
C SER A 82 -7.15 -1.44 9.39
N LYS A 83 -7.99 -2.45 9.64
CA LYS A 83 -9.47 -2.33 9.73
C LYS A 83 -9.96 -1.24 10.69
N PHE A 84 -9.25 -0.99 11.79
CA PHE A 84 -9.66 -0.06 12.84
C PHE A 84 -8.72 1.14 13.01
N SER A 85 -7.78 1.29 12.09
CA SER A 85 -6.70 2.24 12.28
C SER A 85 -7.09 3.61 11.81
N LYS A 86 -6.67 4.61 12.57
CA LYS A 86 -6.66 6.01 12.14
C LYS A 86 -5.24 6.37 11.72
N CYS A 87 -5.10 7.14 10.65
CA CYS A 87 -3.81 7.70 10.25
C CYS A 87 -3.91 9.22 10.14
N LYS A 88 -2.77 9.88 10.26
CA LYS A 88 -2.63 11.29 9.88
C LYS A 88 -2.52 11.34 8.36
N LEU A 89 -3.54 11.87 7.69
CA LEU A 89 -3.46 12.33 6.32
C LEU A 89 -2.79 13.71 6.36
N HIS A 90 -1.76 13.92 5.57
CA HIS A 90 -1.03 15.19 5.55
C HIS A 90 -1.73 16.19 4.61
N SER A 91 -1.36 17.46 4.74
CA SER A 91 -1.66 18.45 3.71
C SER A 91 -0.92 18.10 2.41
N ASN A 92 -1.40 18.63 1.30
CA ASN A 92 -0.95 18.32 -0.05
C ASN A 92 -1.15 16.85 -0.47
N SER A 93 -2.04 16.11 0.19
CA SER A 93 -2.40 14.76 -0.25
C SER A 93 -3.38 14.80 -1.43
N SER A 94 -3.18 13.90 -2.40
CA SER A 94 -4.05 13.73 -3.57
C SER A 94 -5.32 12.92 -3.27
N CYS A 95 -6.29 12.98 -4.17
CA CYS A 95 -7.49 12.14 -4.10
C CYS A 95 -7.16 10.63 -4.12
N LEU A 96 -6.09 10.21 -4.81
CA LEU A 96 -5.63 8.81 -4.86
C LEU A 96 -5.06 8.36 -3.51
N GLN A 97 -4.28 9.20 -2.83
CA GLN A 97 -3.78 8.89 -1.49
C GLN A 97 -4.94 8.69 -0.51
N ILE A 98 -5.95 9.58 -0.53
CA ILE A 98 -7.16 9.42 0.29
C ILE A 98 -7.87 8.09 -0.03
N ALA A 99 -8.08 7.78 -1.31
CA ALA A 99 -8.75 6.55 -1.73
C ALA A 99 -7.98 5.28 -1.30
N LEU A 100 -6.65 5.29 -1.38
CA LEU A 100 -5.77 4.21 -0.91
C LEU A 100 -5.92 3.96 0.59
N LEU A 101 -5.81 5.03 1.38
CA LEU A 101 -5.94 4.97 2.83
C LEU A 101 -7.32 4.48 3.26
N ARG A 102 -8.35 4.82 2.48
CA ARG A 102 -9.74 4.42 2.70
C ARG A 102 -10.12 3.06 2.13
N ALA A 103 -9.20 2.37 1.46
CA ALA A 103 -9.48 1.13 0.73
C ALA A 103 -10.68 1.27 -0.24
N SER A 104 -10.86 2.46 -0.82
CA SER A 104 -11.97 2.82 -1.70
C SER A 104 -11.76 2.26 -3.11
N ALA A 105 -11.86 0.93 -3.26
CA ALA A 105 -11.42 0.22 -4.46
C ALA A 105 -12.04 0.71 -5.77
N GLN A 106 -13.33 1.05 -5.77
CA GLN A 106 -14.00 1.56 -6.98
C GLN A 106 -13.49 2.96 -7.35
N SER A 107 -13.27 3.81 -6.34
CA SER A 107 -12.68 5.13 -6.54
C SER A 107 -11.26 5.05 -7.07
N ILE A 108 -10.43 4.16 -6.52
CA ILE A 108 -9.06 3.90 -7.01
C ILE A 108 -9.10 3.54 -8.50
N ASN A 109 -9.99 2.64 -8.91
CA ASN A 109 -10.10 2.25 -10.32
C ASN A 109 -10.49 3.43 -11.22
N CYS A 110 -11.44 4.26 -10.80
CA CYS A 110 -11.83 5.45 -11.56
C CYS A 110 -10.66 6.44 -11.70
N ILE A 111 -9.91 6.66 -10.63
CA ILE A 111 -8.74 7.55 -10.63
C ILE A 111 -7.63 7.01 -11.54
N LEU A 112 -7.34 5.70 -11.49
CA LEU A 112 -6.32 5.10 -12.35
C LEU A 112 -6.70 5.19 -13.83
N GLN A 113 -7.97 4.95 -14.19
CA GLN A 113 -8.47 5.15 -15.56
C GLN A 113 -8.33 6.60 -16.02
N TYR A 114 -8.57 7.56 -15.12
CA TYR A 114 -8.37 8.98 -15.41
C TYR A 114 -6.89 9.31 -15.63
N ILE A 115 -5.99 8.81 -14.78
CA ILE A 115 -4.53 8.96 -14.92
C ILE A 115 -4.02 8.42 -16.26
N ASP A 116 -4.57 7.30 -16.73
CA ASP A 116 -4.16 6.68 -18.00
C ASP A 116 -4.56 7.52 -19.23
N SER A 117 -5.55 8.41 -19.09
CA SER A 117 -6.11 9.20 -20.18
C SER A 117 -5.83 10.70 -20.10
N HIS A 118 -5.32 11.19 -18.97
CA HIS A 118 -5.13 12.62 -18.71
C HIS A 118 -3.73 12.93 -18.19
N ASP A 119 -3.28 14.15 -18.47
CA ASP A 119 -2.18 14.73 -17.71
C ASP A 119 -2.71 15.43 -16.46
N THR A 120 -2.22 15.01 -15.29
CA THR A 120 -2.80 15.39 -14.00
C THR A 120 -1.70 15.43 -12.95
N LYS A 121 -1.85 16.35 -12.01
CA LYS A 121 -0.98 16.50 -10.85
C LYS A 121 -1.15 15.37 -9.84
N ILE A 122 -2.13 14.47 -9.99
CA ILE A 122 -2.23 13.28 -9.12
C ILE A 122 -0.92 12.48 -9.19
N VAL A 123 -0.33 12.34 -10.37
CA VAL A 123 0.93 11.63 -10.59
C VAL A 123 2.11 12.50 -10.19
N GLY A 124 3.01 11.95 -9.38
CA GLY A 124 4.22 12.65 -8.99
C GLY A 124 4.03 13.68 -7.89
N ASN A 125 2.80 13.84 -7.38
CA ASN A 125 2.53 14.64 -6.19
C ASN A 125 3.17 14.02 -4.95
N ILE A 126 3.71 14.88 -4.10
CA ILE A 126 4.31 14.52 -2.82
C ILE A 126 3.62 15.37 -1.75
N ASP A 127 3.08 14.73 -0.72
CA ASP A 127 2.46 15.42 0.40
C ASP A 127 3.50 16.08 1.33
N ASP A 128 3.04 16.82 2.34
CA ASP A 128 3.94 17.51 3.27
C ASP A 128 4.80 16.58 4.14
N SER A 129 4.53 15.27 4.12
CA SER A 129 5.35 14.23 4.75
C SER A 129 6.32 13.55 3.79
N GLY A 130 6.39 13.99 2.53
CA GLY A 130 7.27 13.38 1.55
C GLY A 130 6.67 12.12 0.91
N PHE A 131 5.37 11.84 1.07
CA PHE A 131 4.74 10.64 0.52
C PHE A 131 4.05 10.94 -0.81
N ASN A 132 4.38 10.13 -1.82
CA ASN A 132 3.64 10.03 -3.07
C ASN A 132 2.68 8.83 -3.06
N ASN A 133 1.99 8.56 -4.17
CA ASN A 133 0.99 7.49 -4.24
C ASN A 133 1.62 6.10 -4.06
N LEU A 134 2.81 5.84 -4.62
CA LEU A 134 3.50 4.56 -4.42
C LEU A 134 3.94 4.34 -2.97
N VAL A 135 4.41 5.38 -2.30
CA VAL A 135 4.72 5.34 -0.87
C VAL A 135 3.45 5.04 -0.09
N THR A 136 2.34 5.76 -0.33
CA THR A 136 1.06 5.49 0.32
C THR A 136 0.58 4.05 0.08
N ALA A 137 0.59 3.58 -1.16
CA ALA A 137 0.17 2.24 -1.54
C ALA A 137 1.02 1.13 -0.89
N SER A 138 2.32 1.38 -0.68
CA SER A 138 3.23 0.41 -0.06
C SER A 138 2.92 0.12 1.41
N MET A 139 2.20 1.04 2.08
CA MET A 139 1.76 0.86 3.46
C MET A 139 0.40 0.15 3.54
N CYS A 140 -0.37 0.13 2.46
CA CYS A 140 -1.70 -0.45 2.41
C CYS A 140 -1.67 -1.98 2.21
N HIS A 141 -2.75 -2.64 2.61
CA HIS A 141 -2.99 -4.06 2.34
C HIS A 141 -4.06 -4.26 1.26
N GLY A 142 -4.32 -5.52 0.90
CA GLY A 142 -5.37 -5.90 -0.06
C GLY A 142 -4.88 -5.94 -1.50
N THR A 143 -5.68 -6.52 -2.38
CA THR A 143 -5.30 -6.75 -3.78
C THR A 143 -5.32 -5.49 -4.63
N ILE A 144 -6.04 -4.44 -4.21
CA ILE A 144 -6.17 -3.20 -4.96
C ILE A 144 -4.84 -2.46 -5.14
N VAL A 145 -3.87 -2.63 -4.23
CA VAL A 145 -2.53 -2.02 -4.39
C VAL A 145 -1.83 -2.52 -5.65
N LYS A 146 -2.21 -3.70 -6.19
CA LYS A 146 -1.66 -4.22 -7.45
C LYS A 146 -1.95 -3.28 -8.62
N SER A 147 -3.14 -2.69 -8.71
CA SER A 147 -3.48 -1.83 -9.85
C SER A 147 -2.65 -0.54 -9.81
N VAL A 148 -2.37 -0.01 -8.62
CA VAL A 148 -1.48 1.14 -8.43
C VAL A 148 -0.04 0.81 -8.87
N PHE A 149 0.52 -0.30 -8.38
CA PHE A 149 1.88 -0.72 -8.75
C PHE A 149 2.00 -1.33 -10.15
N PHE A 150 0.92 -1.45 -10.91
CA PHE A 150 0.97 -1.80 -12.33
C PHE A 150 0.54 -0.65 -13.24
N ASN A 151 0.19 0.51 -12.68
CA ASN A 151 0.00 1.71 -13.47
C ASN A 151 1.37 2.25 -13.92
N LYS A 152 1.58 2.26 -15.24
CA LYS A 152 2.88 2.61 -15.84
C LYS A 152 3.25 4.08 -15.56
N LYS A 153 2.30 5.01 -15.64
CA LYS A 153 2.54 6.44 -15.44
C LYS A 153 2.99 6.74 -14.01
N LEU A 154 2.34 6.11 -13.02
CA LEU A 154 2.76 6.16 -11.62
C LEU A 154 4.16 5.59 -11.42
N LEU A 155 4.43 4.37 -11.89
CA LEU A 155 5.74 3.72 -11.73
C LEU A 155 6.89 4.53 -12.34
N GLN A 156 6.74 4.99 -13.57
CA GLN A 156 7.77 5.73 -14.28
C GLN A 156 8.08 7.07 -13.61
N THR A 157 7.06 7.73 -13.08
CA THR A 157 7.22 9.05 -12.46
C THR A 157 7.68 8.95 -11.01
N GLU A 158 6.97 8.20 -10.19
CA GLU A 158 7.07 8.27 -8.72
C GLU A 158 8.18 7.40 -8.13
N LEU A 159 8.58 6.33 -8.82
CA LEU A 159 9.63 5.44 -8.32
C LEU A 159 11.01 6.11 -8.31
N SER A 160 11.20 7.15 -9.13
CA SER A 160 12.43 7.94 -9.20
C SER A 160 12.47 9.12 -8.21
N GLN A 161 11.31 9.57 -7.72
CA GLN A 161 11.19 10.74 -6.84
C GLN A 161 11.59 10.45 -5.38
N ILE A 162 11.80 9.18 -5.04
CA ILE A 162 12.07 8.75 -3.67
C ILE A 162 13.51 9.15 -3.31
N ARG A 163 13.63 10.16 -2.45
CA ARG A 163 14.92 10.67 -1.97
C ARG A 163 15.46 9.86 -0.80
N THR A 164 16.79 9.82 -0.68
CA THR A 164 17.52 9.23 0.44
C THR A 164 17.12 9.89 1.76
N GLY A 165 16.85 9.09 2.79
CA GLY A 165 16.44 9.55 4.14
C GLY A 165 14.98 9.23 4.48
N ASN A 166 14.07 9.25 3.49
CA ASN A 166 12.67 8.91 3.73
C ASN A 166 12.41 7.40 3.59
N PHE A 167 11.36 6.90 4.25
CA PHE A 167 10.87 5.53 4.04
C PHE A 167 10.49 5.33 2.57
N THR A 168 11.34 4.60 1.84
CA THR A 168 11.06 4.19 0.47
C THR A 168 9.85 3.24 0.44
N PRO A 169 9.16 3.07 -0.69
CA PRO A 169 8.12 2.04 -0.84
C PRO A 169 8.57 0.63 -0.42
N VAL A 170 9.83 0.26 -0.68
CA VAL A 170 10.41 -1.00 -0.23
C VAL A 170 10.52 -1.05 1.30
N MET A 171 11.03 0.01 1.92
CA MET A 171 11.14 0.10 3.40
C MET A 171 9.78 0.11 4.08
N ASN A 172 8.78 0.79 3.52
CA ASN A 172 7.41 0.78 4.03
C ASN A 172 6.80 -0.61 3.95
N ALA A 173 6.91 -1.30 2.81
CA ALA A 173 6.41 -2.66 2.69
C ALA A 173 7.08 -3.63 3.70
N ALA A 174 8.36 -3.42 4.02
CA ALA A 174 9.07 -4.10 5.11
C ALA A 174 8.50 -3.74 6.49
N TYR A 175 8.45 -2.45 6.83
CA TYR A 175 7.99 -1.96 8.13
C TYR A 175 6.57 -2.46 8.44
N TYR A 176 5.65 -2.28 7.50
CA TYR A 176 4.25 -2.67 7.64
C TYR A 176 4.00 -4.17 7.40
N GLY A 177 5.03 -4.95 7.04
CA GLY A 177 4.90 -6.37 6.72
C GLY A 177 3.85 -6.61 5.63
N ARG A 178 4.13 -6.19 4.39
CA ARG A 178 3.24 -6.31 3.22
C ARG A 178 3.76 -7.33 2.20
N PRO A 179 3.48 -8.64 2.37
CA PRO A 179 4.00 -9.70 1.49
C PRO A 179 3.59 -9.52 0.04
N LEU A 180 2.40 -8.99 -0.22
CA LEU A 180 1.92 -8.77 -1.58
C LEU A 180 2.72 -7.67 -2.28
N VAL A 181 2.99 -6.56 -1.60
CA VAL A 181 3.77 -5.45 -2.15
C VAL A 181 5.22 -5.89 -2.35
N ALA A 182 5.79 -6.64 -1.40
CA ALA A 182 7.11 -7.24 -1.56
C ALA A 182 7.18 -8.16 -2.82
N ALA A 183 6.14 -8.95 -3.07
CA ALA A 183 6.10 -9.84 -4.23
C ALA A 183 6.00 -9.05 -5.55
N ILE A 184 5.29 -7.92 -5.53
CA ILE A 184 5.24 -6.99 -6.66
C ILE A 184 6.64 -6.43 -6.94
N PHE A 185 7.40 -6.00 -5.93
CA PHE A 185 8.79 -5.54 -6.15
C PHE A 185 9.71 -6.63 -6.70
N VAL A 186 9.55 -7.88 -6.26
CA VAL A 186 10.28 -9.01 -6.86
C VAL A 186 9.96 -9.11 -8.35
N LYS A 187 8.68 -9.02 -8.75
CA LYS A 187 8.27 -9.07 -10.16
C LYS A 187 8.78 -7.85 -10.95
N LEU A 188 8.62 -6.64 -10.43
CA LEU A 188 9.05 -5.40 -11.09
C LEU A 188 10.58 -5.36 -11.27
N SER A 189 11.36 -5.91 -10.34
CA SER A 189 12.83 -5.98 -10.45
C SER A 189 13.34 -6.85 -11.61
N GLN A 190 12.48 -7.68 -12.19
CA GLN A 190 12.79 -8.48 -13.38
C GLN A 190 12.66 -7.66 -14.66
N GLN A 191 11.99 -6.51 -14.60
CA GLN A 191 11.84 -5.58 -15.71
C GLN A 191 13.01 -4.59 -15.68
N LYS A 192 13.79 -4.54 -16.77
CA LYS A 192 15.00 -3.70 -16.86
C LYS A 192 14.72 -2.23 -16.53
N GLU A 193 13.56 -1.72 -16.93
CA GLU A 193 13.13 -0.33 -16.71
C GLU A 193 13.02 0.04 -15.22
N PHE A 194 12.56 -0.87 -14.36
CA PHE A 194 12.34 -0.60 -12.93
C PHE A 194 13.41 -1.20 -12.01
N GLN A 195 14.24 -2.09 -12.54
CA GLN A 195 15.23 -2.85 -11.78
C GLN A 195 16.17 -1.95 -10.97
N GLU A 196 16.76 -0.94 -11.62
CA GLU A 196 17.71 -0.04 -10.96
C GLU A 196 17.09 0.72 -9.79
N TYR A 197 15.89 1.28 -9.97
CA TYR A 197 15.20 2.02 -8.91
C TYR A 197 14.88 1.14 -7.70
N ILE A 198 14.41 -0.10 -7.93
CA ILE A 198 14.09 -1.04 -6.85
C ILE A 198 15.36 -1.49 -6.12
N PHE A 199 16.43 -1.78 -6.86
CA PHE A 199 17.70 -2.18 -6.26
C PHE A 199 18.33 -1.06 -5.45
N LYS A 200 18.32 0.19 -5.94
CA LYS A 200 18.74 1.35 -5.16
C LYS A 200 17.94 1.49 -3.87
N GLN A 201 16.62 1.30 -3.90
CA GLN A 201 15.79 1.37 -2.69
C GLN A 201 16.09 0.25 -1.66
N LEU A 202 16.38 -0.98 -2.11
CA LEU A 202 16.77 -2.09 -1.23
C LEU A 202 18.12 -1.86 -0.55
N LEU A 203 19.05 -1.23 -1.28
CA LEU A 203 20.40 -0.93 -0.80
C LEU A 203 20.44 0.37 0.01
N THR A 204 19.42 1.21 -0.10
CA THR A 204 19.30 2.44 0.69
C THR A 204 19.15 2.09 2.17
N ARG A 205 19.72 2.94 3.03
CA ARG A 205 19.52 2.91 4.47
C ARG A 205 18.72 4.13 4.90
N ASP A 206 17.89 3.98 5.92
CA ASP A 206 17.13 5.10 6.49
C ASP A 206 18.03 6.07 7.28
N GLU A 207 17.43 7.07 7.92
CA GLU A 207 18.16 8.04 8.76
C GLU A 207 18.89 7.39 9.94
N GLN A 208 18.34 6.29 10.48
CA GLN A 208 18.94 5.46 11.53
C GLN A 208 19.98 4.46 10.98
N LYS A 209 20.29 4.56 9.69
CA LYS A 209 21.19 3.69 8.95
C LYS A 209 20.69 2.25 8.88
N LEU A 210 19.42 1.96 9.04
CA LEU A 210 18.84 0.62 8.94
C LEU A 210 18.50 0.27 7.49
N THR A 211 18.74 -0.98 7.10
CA THR A 211 18.27 -1.58 5.84
C THR A 211 16.79 -1.92 5.93
N CYS A 212 16.15 -2.22 4.78
CA CYS A 212 14.78 -2.73 4.78
C CYS A 212 14.62 -4.06 5.55
N ILE A 213 15.66 -4.90 5.66
CA ILE A 213 15.59 -6.15 6.42
C ILE A 213 15.58 -5.86 7.92
N GLU A 214 16.49 -5.01 8.40
CA GLU A 214 16.55 -4.57 9.80
C GLU A 214 15.23 -3.89 10.20
N ILE A 215 14.72 -2.98 9.35
CA ILE A 215 13.40 -2.35 9.51
C ILE A 215 12.29 -3.39 9.57
N CYS A 216 12.33 -4.42 8.71
CA CYS A 216 11.32 -5.47 8.73
C CYS A 216 11.36 -6.25 10.04
N GLN A 217 12.52 -6.43 10.67
CA GLN A 217 12.67 -7.16 11.93
C GLN A 217 12.28 -6.34 13.17
N SER A 218 12.09 -5.02 13.05
CA SER A 218 11.72 -4.19 14.19
C SER A 218 10.39 -4.63 14.81
N GLU A 219 10.29 -4.58 16.14
CA GLU A 219 9.01 -4.77 16.80
C GLU A 219 8.08 -3.58 16.54
N ILE A 220 6.82 -3.88 16.23
CA ILE A 220 5.78 -2.88 15.99
C ILE A 220 4.47 -3.37 16.59
N ASP A 221 3.52 -2.45 16.76
CA ASP A 221 2.14 -2.79 17.10
C ASP A 221 1.45 -3.46 15.89
N TYR A 222 1.50 -4.79 15.87
CA TYR A 222 0.93 -5.63 14.82
C TYR A 222 -0.57 -5.38 14.60
N VAL A 223 -1.32 -5.17 15.68
CA VAL A 223 -2.78 -4.96 15.63
C VAL A 223 -3.07 -3.60 15.00
N LYS A 224 -2.40 -2.54 15.47
CA LYS A 224 -2.53 -1.19 14.92
C LYS A 224 -2.18 -1.13 13.44
N TYR A 225 -1.21 -1.89 12.98
CA TYR A 225 -0.78 -1.86 11.58
C TYR A 225 -1.38 -2.96 10.70
N GLY A 226 -2.27 -3.79 11.27
CA GLY A 226 -2.97 -4.85 10.54
C GLY A 226 -1.98 -5.80 9.87
N THR A 227 -0.98 -6.24 10.64
CA THR A 227 0.10 -7.09 10.17
C THR A 227 0.43 -8.16 11.21
N SER A 228 1.40 -9.01 10.92
CA SER A 228 1.79 -10.10 11.82
C SER A 228 3.28 -10.43 11.66
N LEU A 229 3.84 -11.12 12.65
CA LEU A 229 5.19 -11.67 12.54
C LEU A 229 5.33 -12.60 11.32
N ALA A 230 4.28 -13.39 11.02
CA ALA A 230 4.26 -14.26 9.85
C ALA A 230 4.36 -13.46 8.53
N TYR A 231 3.66 -12.33 8.43
CA TYR A 231 3.77 -11.45 7.25
C TYR A 231 5.15 -10.82 7.13
N LYS A 232 5.74 -10.34 8.22
CA LYS A 232 7.12 -9.84 8.23
C LYS A 232 8.12 -10.91 7.80
N LYS A 233 7.98 -12.16 8.28
CA LYS A 233 8.80 -13.30 7.83
C LYS A 233 8.70 -13.54 6.32
N GLN A 234 7.50 -13.46 5.75
CA GLN A 234 7.32 -13.58 4.29
C GLN A 234 8.00 -12.45 3.51
N VAL A 235 7.91 -11.20 3.99
CA VAL A 235 8.60 -10.06 3.36
C VAL A 235 10.12 -10.26 3.40
N ILE A 236 10.68 -10.63 4.56
CA ILE A 236 12.12 -10.91 4.72
C ILE A 236 12.57 -11.99 3.73
N GLN A 237 11.82 -13.08 3.60
CA GLN A 237 12.16 -14.18 2.69
C GLN A 237 12.25 -13.69 1.23
N GLN A 238 11.32 -12.83 0.81
CA GLN A 238 11.32 -12.27 -0.54
C GLN A 238 12.45 -11.25 -0.74
N TYR A 239 12.68 -10.38 0.25
CA TYR A 239 13.69 -9.34 0.17
C TYR A 239 15.12 -9.88 0.26
N ARG A 240 15.40 -10.95 1.02
CA ARG A 240 16.72 -11.60 1.01
C ARG A 240 17.12 -12.10 -0.37
N LYS A 241 16.19 -12.77 -1.08
CA LYS A 241 16.41 -13.21 -2.47
C LYS A 241 16.67 -12.03 -3.40
N LEU A 242 15.96 -10.92 -3.16
CA LEU A 242 16.06 -9.73 -3.98
C LEU A 242 17.34 -8.92 -3.71
N MET A 243 17.76 -8.83 -2.45
CA MET A 243 19.00 -8.18 -2.02
C MET A 243 20.23 -8.85 -2.63
N ARG A 244 20.28 -10.19 -2.70
CA ARG A 244 21.37 -10.89 -3.40
C ARG A 244 21.53 -10.38 -4.83
N ARG A 245 20.41 -10.24 -5.55
CA ARG A 245 20.42 -9.71 -6.93
C ARG A 245 20.80 -8.24 -6.97
N ALA A 246 20.36 -7.44 -5.99
CA ALA A 246 20.72 -6.04 -5.87
C ALA A 246 22.23 -5.85 -5.62
N PHE A 247 22.86 -6.67 -4.77
CA PHE A 247 24.30 -6.63 -4.53
C PHE A 247 25.09 -6.99 -5.79
N THR A 248 24.77 -8.10 -6.46
CA THR A 248 25.42 -8.47 -7.72
C THR A 248 25.26 -7.39 -8.79
N TRP A 249 24.07 -6.78 -8.88
CA TRP A 249 23.86 -5.63 -9.76
C TRP A 249 24.74 -4.44 -9.37
N ALA A 250 24.85 -4.13 -8.07
CA ALA A 250 25.65 -3.03 -7.59
C ALA A 250 27.15 -3.21 -7.92
N GLU A 251 27.69 -4.41 -7.71
CA GLU A 251 29.06 -4.78 -8.12
C GLU A 251 29.26 -4.62 -9.62
N SER A 252 28.31 -5.11 -10.44
CA SER A 252 28.37 -4.99 -11.90
C SER A 252 28.37 -3.54 -12.41
N LYS A 253 27.94 -2.60 -11.56
CA LYS A 253 27.93 -1.16 -11.83
C LYS A 253 29.11 -0.41 -11.19
N GLY A 254 30.01 -1.13 -10.50
CA GLY A 254 31.16 -0.56 -9.81
C GLY A 254 30.84 0.11 -8.48
N TYR A 255 29.65 -0.10 -7.91
CA TYR A 255 29.35 0.34 -6.55
C TYR A 255 30.09 -0.57 -5.55
N LYS A 256 30.62 0.03 -4.48
CA LYS A 256 31.23 -0.73 -3.38
C LYS A 256 30.13 -1.32 -2.51
N VAL A 257 29.98 -2.65 -2.56
CA VAL A 257 28.94 -3.33 -1.78
C VAL A 257 29.15 -3.16 -0.28
N ASP A 258 30.39 -3.06 0.17
CA ASP A 258 30.76 -2.85 1.58
C ASP A 258 30.13 -1.59 2.18
N ASP A 259 29.88 -0.55 1.37
CA ASP A 259 29.21 0.67 1.80
C ASP A 259 27.77 0.40 2.28
N PHE A 260 27.18 -0.71 1.83
CA PHE A 260 25.83 -1.14 2.20
C PHE A 260 25.80 -2.17 3.33
N LEU A 261 26.93 -2.76 3.74
CA LEU A 261 26.96 -4.00 4.53
C LEU A 261 27.20 -3.83 6.04
N LYS A 262 27.58 -2.65 6.56
CA LYS A 262 27.81 -2.42 8.02
C LYS A 262 28.67 -3.49 8.73
N LYS A 263 29.63 -4.11 8.01
CA LYS A 263 30.51 -5.21 8.48
C LYS A 263 29.87 -6.61 8.52
N GLU A 264 28.62 -6.77 8.10
CA GLU A 264 28.03 -8.08 7.83
C GLU A 264 28.40 -8.53 6.41
N SER A 265 28.73 -9.79 6.21
CA SER A 265 28.86 -10.36 4.87
C SER A 265 27.51 -10.38 4.13
N VAL A 266 27.56 -10.36 2.79
CA VAL A 266 26.38 -10.60 1.95
C VAL A 266 25.67 -11.90 2.36
N GLU A 267 26.46 -12.93 2.69
CA GLU A 267 25.99 -14.22 3.17
C GLU A 267 25.25 -14.13 4.50
N GLU A 268 25.68 -13.31 5.45
CA GLU A 268 25.01 -13.14 6.75
C GLU A 268 23.64 -12.48 6.59
N ILE A 269 23.54 -11.43 5.76
CA ILE A 269 22.28 -10.75 5.45
C ILE A 269 21.31 -11.70 4.72
N ILE A 270 21.82 -12.47 3.75
CA ILE A 270 21.03 -13.41 2.94
C ILE A 270 20.61 -14.64 3.74
N LYS A 271 21.52 -15.24 4.51
CA LYS A 271 21.22 -16.46 5.27
C LYS A 271 20.30 -16.15 6.44
N GLY A 272 20.43 -14.96 7.05
CA GLY A 272 19.67 -14.59 8.23
C GLY A 272 20.00 -15.51 9.40
N GLY A 273 20.73 -15.02 10.38
CA GLY A 273 21.18 -15.80 11.54
C GLY A 273 20.18 -16.88 11.98
N LYS A 274 20.61 -18.15 11.89
CA LYS A 274 20.09 -19.42 12.45
C LYS A 274 18.57 -19.76 12.44
N ASP A 275 17.65 -18.84 12.19
CA ASP A 275 16.20 -19.01 12.43
C ASP A 275 15.37 -19.44 11.20
N LEU A 276 15.98 -19.50 10.01
CA LEU A 276 15.28 -19.91 8.79
C LEU A 276 14.98 -21.41 8.74
N ASP A 277 15.80 -22.23 9.40
CA ASP A 277 15.58 -23.67 9.53
C ASP A 277 14.35 -23.98 10.38
N ASP A 278 14.11 -23.17 11.41
CA ASP A 278 13.00 -23.34 12.34
C ASP A 278 11.64 -23.05 11.67
N TYR A 279 11.59 -22.08 10.74
CA TYR A 279 10.39 -21.83 9.95
C TYR A 279 10.15 -22.87 8.85
N GLN A 280 11.20 -23.37 8.20
CA GLN A 280 11.09 -24.49 7.26
C GLN A 280 10.54 -25.73 7.97
N GLN A 281 11.04 -26.03 9.18
CA GLN A 281 10.50 -27.08 10.04
C GLN A 281 9.04 -26.83 10.44
N GLN A 282 8.67 -25.62 10.87
CA GLN A 282 7.28 -25.28 11.19
C GLN A 282 6.34 -25.41 9.98
N LEU A 283 6.79 -25.08 8.77
CA LEU A 283 6.00 -25.22 7.55
C LEU A 283 5.82 -26.69 7.13
N ILE A 284 6.87 -27.52 7.34
CA ILE A 284 6.81 -28.97 7.14
C ILE A 284 5.81 -29.59 8.14
N ILE A 285 5.87 -29.20 9.41
CA ILE A 285 4.94 -29.66 10.46
C ILE A 285 3.50 -29.26 10.11
N ALA A 286 3.27 -28.01 9.71
CA ALA A 286 1.92 -27.54 9.33
C ALA A 286 1.37 -28.31 8.11
N LYS A 287 2.19 -28.58 7.09
CA LYS A 287 1.80 -29.40 5.94
C LYS A 287 1.51 -30.85 6.33
N ALA A 288 2.30 -31.43 7.23
CA ALA A 288 2.09 -32.78 7.75
C ALA A 288 0.79 -32.89 8.55
N ILE A 289 0.45 -31.88 9.36
CA ILE A 289 -0.82 -31.82 10.10
C ILE A 289 -2.01 -31.73 9.13
N ILE A 290 -1.94 -30.87 8.11
CA ILE A 290 -3.01 -30.73 7.11
C ILE A 290 -3.19 -32.05 6.34
N ALA A 291 -2.09 -32.68 5.91
CA ALA A 291 -2.14 -33.97 5.23
C ALA A 291 -2.72 -35.09 6.13
N GLY A 292 -2.34 -35.12 7.42
CA GLY A 292 -2.88 -36.08 8.38
C GLY A 292 -4.37 -35.88 8.67
N LEU A 293 -4.84 -34.64 8.76
CA LEU A 293 -6.27 -34.32 8.93
C LEU A 293 -7.09 -34.69 7.69
N SER A 294 -6.54 -34.51 6.48
CA SER A 294 -7.20 -34.95 5.24
C SER A 294 -7.35 -36.47 5.17
N VAL A 295 -6.39 -37.24 5.67
CA VAL A 295 -6.49 -38.72 5.73
C VAL A 295 -7.52 -39.17 6.77
N ALA A 296 -7.60 -38.48 7.92
CA ALA A 296 -8.59 -38.78 8.96
C ALA A 296 -10.04 -38.48 8.51
N CYS A 297 -10.26 -37.43 7.70
CA CYS A 297 -11.59 -37.11 7.16
C CYS A 297 -12.07 -38.11 6.10
N VAL A 298 -11.18 -38.73 5.32
CA VAL A 298 -11.57 -39.75 4.31
C VAL A 298 -11.98 -41.08 4.99
N GLY A 299 -11.43 -41.38 6.17
CA GLY A 299 -11.82 -42.58 6.95
C GLY A 299 -13.20 -42.50 7.60
N LEU A 300 -13.69 -41.29 7.92
CA LEU A 300 -14.99 -41.09 8.59
C LEU A 300 -16.18 -41.09 7.63
N THR A 301 -15.98 -40.85 6.33
CA THR A 301 -17.05 -40.92 5.32
C THR A 301 -17.37 -42.33 4.82
N GLY A 302 -16.64 -43.35 5.27
CA GLY A 302 -16.83 -44.75 4.84
C GLY A 302 -17.74 -45.62 5.72
N VAL A 303 -18.29 -45.08 6.84
CA VAL A 303 -19.08 -45.85 7.82
C VAL A 303 -20.46 -45.23 8.02
N VAL A 304 -21.22 -45.06 6.94
CA VAL A 304 -22.68 -44.89 7.01
C VAL A 304 -23.25 -45.55 5.75
N ILE A 305 -23.92 -46.69 5.91
CA ILE A 305 -25.01 -47.29 5.11
C ILE A 305 -24.94 -48.81 5.31
N LYS A 306 -25.69 -49.28 6.30
CA LYS A 306 -26.50 -50.51 6.29
C LYS A 306 -27.03 -50.67 7.69
N LEU A 307 -28.33 -50.48 7.86
CA LEU A 307 -29.21 -51.15 8.82
C LEU A 307 -30.57 -50.43 8.74
N THR A 308 -31.50 -51.01 7.99
CA THR A 308 -32.96 -51.06 8.27
C THR A 308 -33.70 -51.63 7.06
N THR A 309 -33.84 -52.95 7.04
CA THR A 309 -35.00 -53.66 6.46
C THR A 309 -35.08 -55.01 7.16
N GLU A 310 -35.87 -55.06 8.23
CA GLU A 310 -36.78 -56.15 8.64
C GLU A 310 -37.55 -55.68 9.89
#